data_AF-A0A3Q2P7U8-F1
#
_entry.id   AF-A0A3Q2P7U8-F1
#
_cell.length_a   1.000
_cell.length_b   1.000
_cell.length_c   1.000
_cell.angle_alpha   90.00
_cell.angle_beta   90.00
_cell.angle_gamma   90.00
#
_symmetry.space_group_name_H-M   'P 1'
#
loop_
_entity.id
_entity.type
_entity.pdbx_description
1 polymer ?
#
loop_
_entity_poly.entity_id
_entity_poly.type
_entity_poly.pdbx_seq_one_letter_code
_entity_poly.pdbx_strand_id
1 'polypeptide(L)'
;MILCGMGTNVIFNLSRTMGSYKLRIIINEGDIRKVSLDGKPETVEELKIKIKEKCNLQDDFNLMYEDPDFGYCLCNLDDIEDLPATKATVKVISMVTLTLVPASTTSISDVSNVSDDTEILSTYSSSSSTRQEQWPEFFEIPNFSVDVEFRLRQANLQFLRDQTYLNVPRDMKHGILEKLAEAIYKFDGYPNAERIHSVALALISKNPCLREPGSPDGCSGWKNSLTYKMGNYRTKLRKAGCAEVAINRGEKGTPEMASKGLKRPKRFEVNYLPDLPDGQNEDRLEVERKLLVEEMKKRNPSGTFIASKMDQTFPLRRREIVEAEPPVKTLKERWPALFTERQVFAEFNRIATTNLENDFFGAVDRYTPHFVTIFKSKKGSVGEKLAEIVQQIDSRKPDVTAKT
;
A
#
# COMPACT_ATOMS: atom_id res chain seq x y z
N MET A 1 69.62 22.25 -55.88
CA MET A 1 68.60 23.12 -56.51
C MET A 1 67.34 22.25 -56.60
N ILE A 2 66.22 22.45 -55.91
CA ILE A 2 65.65 23.56 -55.13
C ILE A 2 64.38 22.98 -54.43
N LEU A 3 63.98 23.54 -53.26
CA LEU A 3 62.68 23.44 -52.53
C LEU A 3 62.26 22.06 -51.99
N CYS A 4 61.60 21.88 -50.84
CA CYS A 4 60.78 22.70 -49.92
C CYS A 4 60.77 21.91 -48.58
N GLY A 5 60.76 22.45 -47.36
CA GLY A 5 59.87 23.44 -46.75
C GLY A 5 59.47 22.91 -45.36
N MET A 6 59.69 23.71 -44.32
CA MET A 6 59.37 23.40 -42.92
C MET A 6 57.88 23.13 -42.71
N GLY A 7 57.55 22.14 -41.89
CA GLY A 7 56.19 21.87 -41.42
C GLY A 7 56.21 21.37 -39.97
N THR A 8 55.95 22.27 -39.05
CA THR A 8 55.74 22.03 -37.62
C THR A 8 54.60 21.04 -37.38
N ASN A 9 54.88 19.94 -36.67
CA ASN A 9 53.86 19.03 -36.16
C ASN A 9 53.06 19.73 -35.05
N VAL A 10 51.90 20.28 -35.41
CA VAL A 10 50.88 20.70 -34.45
C VAL A 10 50.16 19.44 -33.99
N ILE A 11 50.43 19.06 -32.74
CA ILE A 11 49.66 18.05 -32.00
C ILE A 11 48.27 18.64 -31.77
N PHE A 12 47.28 18.15 -32.50
CA PHE A 12 45.87 18.36 -32.16
C PHE A 12 45.55 17.54 -30.91
N ASN A 13 45.74 18.13 -29.73
CA ASN A 13 45.06 17.71 -28.53
C ASN A 13 43.58 18.11 -28.70
N LEU A 14 42.75 17.20 -29.20
CA LEU A 14 41.31 17.28 -28.98
C LEU A 14 41.06 17.04 -27.49
N SER A 15 41.09 18.11 -26.71
CA SER A 15 40.42 18.16 -25.42
C SER A 15 38.93 17.94 -25.67
N ARG A 16 38.49 16.67 -25.61
CA ARG A 16 37.09 16.28 -25.53
C ARG A 16 36.52 17.02 -24.32
N THR A 17 35.66 17.99 -24.56
CA THR A 17 34.84 18.63 -23.53
C THR A 17 34.10 17.53 -22.79
N MET A 18 34.58 17.13 -21.61
CA MET A 18 33.90 16.18 -20.74
C MET A 18 32.60 16.85 -20.29
N GLY A 19 31.50 16.51 -20.95
CA GLY A 19 30.17 16.95 -20.57
C GLY A 19 29.82 16.37 -19.21
N SER A 20 29.55 17.22 -18.23
CA SER A 20 29.13 16.77 -16.91
C SER A 20 27.78 16.06 -16.98
N TYR A 21 27.72 14.83 -16.47
CA TYR A 21 26.53 13.99 -16.44
C TYR A 21 25.72 14.26 -15.17
N LYS A 22 24.46 14.68 -15.32
CA LYS A 22 23.63 15.14 -14.18
C LYS A 22 22.69 14.04 -13.70
N LEU A 23 22.81 13.68 -12.44
CA LEU A 23 21.97 12.68 -11.78
C LEU A 23 21.06 13.34 -10.75
N ARG A 24 19.78 12.96 -10.78
CA ARG A 24 18.84 13.16 -9.67
C ARG A 24 18.72 11.83 -8.92
N ILE A 25 19.25 11.76 -7.71
CA ILE A 25 19.29 10.54 -6.89
C ILE A 25 18.22 10.64 -5.82
N ILE A 26 17.30 9.67 -5.80
CA ILE A 26 16.25 9.54 -4.79
C ILE A 26 16.70 8.47 -3.79
N ILE A 27 17.11 8.86 -2.59
CA ILE A 27 17.48 7.91 -1.53
C ILE A 27 16.22 7.46 -0.79
N ASN A 28 15.34 8.41 -0.46
CA ASN A 28 13.99 8.18 0.04
C ASN A 28 13.09 9.38 -0.31
N GLU A 29 11.82 9.37 0.08
CA GLU A 29 10.88 10.46 -0.25
C GLU A 29 11.27 11.83 0.36
N GLY A 30 12.09 11.86 1.41
CA GLY A 30 12.58 13.08 2.06
C GLY A 30 14.01 13.48 1.71
N ASP A 31 14.79 12.62 1.04
CA ASP A 31 16.19 12.86 0.68
C ASP A 31 16.41 12.59 -0.82
N ILE A 32 16.41 13.69 -1.58
CA ILE A 32 16.59 13.71 -3.02
C ILE A 32 17.73 14.66 -3.34
N ARG A 33 18.78 14.13 -3.96
CA ARG A 33 20.03 14.86 -4.20
C ARG A 33 20.29 15.02 -5.69
N LYS A 34 20.90 16.13 -6.06
CA LYS A 34 21.40 16.37 -7.41
C LYS A 34 22.92 16.22 -7.40
N VAL A 35 23.44 15.28 -8.17
CA VAL A 35 24.87 15.00 -8.29
C VAL A 35 25.30 15.21 -9.72
N SER A 36 26.51 15.72 -9.91
CA SER A 36 27.14 15.88 -11.22
C SER A 36 28.38 15.00 -11.26
N LEU A 37 28.47 14.17 -12.30
CA LEU A 37 29.62 13.31 -12.58
C LEU A 37 30.42 13.87 -13.75
N ASP A 38 31.67 13.46 -13.87
CA ASP A 38 32.59 13.88 -14.95
C ASP A 38 32.24 13.26 -16.31
N GLY A 39 31.26 12.34 -16.34
CA GLY A 39 30.72 11.70 -17.54
C GLY A 39 29.68 10.63 -17.19
N LYS A 40 29.00 10.08 -18.21
CA LYS A 40 28.13 8.90 -18.05
C LYS A 40 29.03 7.71 -17.63
N PRO A 41 28.71 7.00 -16.53
CA PRO A 41 29.46 5.80 -16.14
C PRO A 41 29.41 4.73 -17.22
N GLU A 42 30.43 3.87 -17.28
CA GLU A 42 30.53 2.77 -18.25
C GLU A 42 29.84 1.49 -17.77
N THR A 43 29.55 1.37 -16.46
CA THR A 43 28.86 0.22 -15.87
C THR A 43 27.92 0.63 -14.74
N VAL A 44 26.95 -0.23 -14.42
CA VAL A 44 26.02 -0.03 -13.29
C VAL A 44 26.77 -0.08 -11.95
N GLU A 45 27.78 -0.92 -11.83
CA GLU A 45 28.64 -1.06 -10.65
C GLU A 45 29.43 0.23 -10.39
N GLU A 46 30.02 0.83 -11.43
CA GLU A 46 30.72 2.11 -11.34
C GLU A 46 29.76 3.22 -10.88
N LEU A 47 28.53 3.24 -11.40
CA LEU A 47 27.49 4.16 -10.97
C LEU A 47 27.15 3.96 -9.49
N LYS A 48 26.99 2.71 -9.01
CA LYS A 48 26.74 2.41 -7.59
C LYS A 48 27.87 2.92 -6.69
N ILE A 49 29.14 2.74 -7.08
CA ILE A 49 30.30 3.25 -6.33
C ILE A 49 30.26 4.78 -6.24
N LYS A 50 30.08 5.48 -7.38
CA LYS A 50 30.00 6.95 -7.41
C LYS A 50 28.85 7.49 -6.57
N ILE A 51 27.72 6.79 -6.54
CA ILE A 51 26.58 7.15 -5.68
C ILE A 51 26.90 6.91 -4.20
N LYS A 52 27.54 5.79 -3.84
CA LYS A 52 27.99 5.52 -2.46
C LYS A 52 28.88 6.63 -1.93
N GLU A 53 29.90 7.01 -2.70
CA GLU A 53 30.85 8.06 -2.33
C GLU A 53 30.20 9.44 -2.21
N LYS A 54 29.39 9.85 -3.20
CA LYS A 54 28.78 11.19 -3.22
C LYS A 54 27.63 11.35 -2.25
N CYS A 55 26.91 10.27 -1.94
CA CYS A 55 25.76 10.30 -1.03
C CYS A 55 26.08 9.81 0.38
N ASN A 56 27.29 9.31 0.63
CA ASN A 56 27.75 8.74 1.91
C ASN A 56 26.88 7.56 2.38
N LEU A 57 26.61 6.63 1.47
CA LEU A 57 25.81 5.42 1.74
C LEU A 57 26.74 4.27 2.14
N GLN A 58 26.46 3.61 3.27
CA GLN A 58 27.28 2.50 3.79
C GLN A 58 26.79 1.12 3.33
N ASP A 59 25.48 0.97 3.10
CA ASP A 59 24.87 -0.31 2.76
C ASP A 59 24.95 -0.63 1.27
N ASP A 60 24.78 -1.91 0.95
CA ASP A 60 24.61 -2.33 -0.44
C ASP A 60 23.17 -2.11 -0.92
N PHE A 61 23.04 -1.76 -2.19
CA PHE A 61 21.76 -1.34 -2.76
C PHE A 61 21.63 -1.65 -4.24
N ASN A 62 20.37 -1.69 -4.68
CA ASN A 62 20.01 -1.70 -6.09
C ASN A 62 19.53 -0.33 -6.55
N LEU A 63 19.55 -0.14 -7.87
CA LEU A 63 19.14 1.09 -8.52
C LEU A 63 17.90 0.84 -9.38
N MET A 64 16.99 1.81 -9.35
CA MET A 64 15.96 1.98 -10.38
C MET A 64 16.22 3.27 -11.14
N TYR A 65 15.73 3.41 -12.37
CA TYR A 65 15.74 4.65 -13.13
C TYR A 65 14.34 5.02 -13.62
N GLU A 66 14.09 6.31 -13.85
CA GLU A 66 12.87 6.75 -14.54
C GLU A 66 13.03 6.52 -16.05
N ASP A 67 12.24 5.60 -16.59
CA ASP A 67 12.33 5.23 -18.01
C ASP A 67 11.45 6.15 -18.90
N PRO A 68 12.05 6.89 -19.85
CA PRO A 68 11.30 7.76 -20.76
C PRO A 68 10.26 7.04 -21.63
N ASP A 69 10.51 5.79 -22.02
CA ASP A 69 9.62 5.00 -22.87
C ASP A 69 8.40 4.47 -22.11
N PHE A 70 8.50 4.34 -20.77
CA PHE A 70 7.41 3.93 -19.88
C PHE A 70 6.77 5.11 -19.12
N GLY A 71 6.81 6.31 -19.68
CA GLY A 71 6.19 7.50 -19.09
C GLY A 71 6.84 7.94 -17.77
N TYR A 72 8.16 7.74 -17.65
CA TYR A 72 8.97 8.05 -16.46
C TYR A 72 8.61 7.22 -15.23
N CYS A 73 8.00 6.05 -15.42
CA CYS A 73 7.87 5.05 -14.35
C CYS A 73 9.25 4.54 -13.92
N LEU A 74 9.37 4.10 -12.66
CA LEU A 74 10.61 3.53 -12.15
C LEU A 74 10.77 2.07 -12.61
N CYS A 75 11.88 1.79 -13.29
CA CYS A 75 12.31 0.45 -13.75
C CYS A 75 13.62 0.06 -13.07
N ASN A 76 13.89 -1.24 -12.88
CA ASN A 76 15.19 -1.69 -12.37
C ASN A 76 16.29 -1.33 -13.38
N LEU A 77 17.44 -0.87 -12.89
CA LEU A 77 18.59 -0.56 -13.73
C LEU A 77 19.54 -1.75 -13.77
N ASP A 78 19.47 -2.55 -14.84
CA ASP A 78 20.33 -3.71 -15.07
C ASP A 78 21.40 -3.43 -16.15
N ASP A 79 21.12 -2.56 -17.13
CA ASP A 79 22.07 -2.08 -18.14
C ASP A 79 22.28 -0.57 -18.04
N ILE A 80 23.53 -0.11 -18.10
CA ILE A 80 23.87 1.31 -18.06
C ILE A 80 23.41 2.04 -19.32
N GLU A 81 23.21 1.32 -20.43
CA GLU A 81 22.74 1.90 -21.69
C GLU A 81 21.30 2.38 -21.65
N ASP A 82 20.50 1.87 -20.70
CA ASP A 82 19.13 2.33 -20.46
C ASP A 82 19.08 3.77 -19.91
N LEU A 83 20.18 4.28 -19.34
CA LEU A 83 20.26 5.65 -18.89
C LEU A 83 20.45 6.64 -20.06
N PRO A 84 19.66 7.73 -20.14
CA PRO A 84 19.82 8.75 -21.17
C PRO A 84 21.22 9.36 -21.16
N ALA A 85 21.70 9.82 -22.33
CA ALA A 85 23.09 10.24 -22.54
C ALA A 85 23.55 11.49 -21.75
N THR A 86 22.63 12.31 -21.22
CA THR A 86 22.97 13.61 -20.61
C THR A 86 22.57 13.76 -19.14
N LYS A 87 21.44 13.17 -18.75
CA LYS A 87 20.90 13.24 -17.40
C LYS A 87 19.97 12.06 -17.13
N ALA A 88 19.90 11.64 -15.87
CA ALA A 88 18.97 10.59 -15.45
C ALA A 88 18.44 10.85 -14.03
N THR A 89 17.27 10.30 -13.73
CA THR A 89 16.78 10.13 -12.36
C THR A 89 16.99 8.68 -11.96
N VAL A 90 17.62 8.45 -10.81
CA VAL A 90 17.82 7.12 -10.24
C VAL A 90 17.30 7.05 -8.81
N LYS A 91 16.78 5.90 -8.39
CA LYS A 91 16.29 5.65 -7.02
C LYS A 91 17.08 4.50 -6.39
N VAL A 92 17.50 4.71 -5.15
CA VAL A 92 18.24 3.73 -4.35
C VAL A 92 17.25 2.81 -3.62
N ILE A 93 17.48 1.50 -3.69
CA ILE A 93 16.76 0.47 -2.92
C ILE A 93 17.75 -0.23 -2.01
N SER A 94 17.68 0.06 -0.70
CA SER A 94 18.50 -0.61 0.32
C SER A 94 18.14 -2.10 0.42
N MET A 95 19.16 -2.97 0.47
CA MET A 95 18.99 -4.38 0.79
C MET A 95 19.17 -4.59 2.30
N VAL A 96 18.07 -4.74 3.05
CA VAL A 96 18.16 -5.05 4.49
C VAL A 96 18.17 -6.58 4.67
N THR A 97 19.32 -7.15 5.03
CA THR A 97 19.41 -8.48 5.67
C THR A 97 19.11 -8.34 7.16
N LEU A 98 17.96 -8.84 7.60
CA LEU A 98 17.58 -8.87 9.02
C LEU A 98 18.21 -10.08 9.73
N THR A 99 19.22 -9.86 10.55
CA THR A 99 19.68 -10.84 11.56
C THR A 99 18.81 -10.73 12.82
N LEU A 100 18.02 -11.76 13.12
CA LEU A 100 17.19 -11.87 14.32
C LEU A 100 18.01 -12.34 15.53
N VAL A 101 17.83 -11.71 16.69
CA VAL A 101 18.30 -12.19 18.01
C VAL A 101 17.07 -12.52 18.86
N PRO A 102 16.99 -13.69 19.51
CA PRO A 102 15.83 -14.08 20.30
C PRO A 102 15.88 -13.44 21.71
N ALA A 103 14.74 -12.93 22.19
CA ALA A 103 14.55 -12.49 23.57
C ALA A 103 13.73 -13.54 24.34
N SER A 104 14.26 -13.95 25.48
CA SER A 104 13.71 -14.95 26.39
C SER A 104 12.37 -14.54 27.00
N THR A 105 11.49 -15.53 27.17
CA THR A 105 10.18 -15.43 27.82
C THR A 105 10.31 -15.30 29.34
N THR A 106 9.41 -14.54 29.96
CA THR A 106 9.13 -14.65 31.40
C THR A 106 7.63 -14.74 31.58
N SER A 107 7.19 -15.89 32.11
CA SER A 107 5.82 -16.24 32.46
C SER A 107 5.49 -15.81 33.87
N ILE A 108 4.27 -15.33 34.10
CA ILE A 108 3.65 -15.27 35.44
C ILE A 108 2.19 -15.70 35.31
N SER A 109 1.82 -16.69 36.13
CA SER A 109 0.49 -17.26 36.35
C SER A 109 -0.25 -16.55 37.48
N ASP A 110 -1.58 -16.75 37.57
CA ASP A 110 -2.38 -17.13 38.77
C ASP A 110 -3.88 -16.81 38.50
N VAL A 111 -4.81 -17.78 38.31
CA VAL A 111 -5.69 -18.54 39.25
C VAL A 111 -6.52 -17.67 40.22
N SER A 112 -7.80 -17.88 40.59
CA SER A 112 -9.00 -18.62 40.16
C SER A 112 -10.17 -18.27 41.13
N ASN A 113 -11.44 -18.62 40.78
CA ASN A 113 -12.63 -18.94 41.61
C ASN A 113 -13.91 -18.16 41.19
N VAL A 114 -14.90 -18.74 40.51
CA VAL A 114 -15.98 -19.72 40.88
C VAL A 114 -17.16 -19.10 41.64
N SER A 115 -18.36 -19.13 41.03
CA SER A 115 -19.61 -19.63 41.63
C SER A 115 -20.73 -19.76 40.58
N ASP A 116 -21.42 -20.89 40.61
CA ASP A 116 -22.57 -21.31 39.78
C ASP A 116 -23.90 -20.63 40.16
N ASP A 117 -24.82 -20.48 39.21
CA ASP A 117 -26.06 -21.29 39.14
C ASP A 117 -27.02 -20.86 37.99
N THR A 118 -27.73 -21.87 37.48
CA THR A 118 -28.62 -21.93 36.32
C THR A 118 -30.03 -21.33 36.53
N GLU A 119 -30.67 -20.79 35.46
CA GLU A 119 -31.95 -21.29 34.88
C GLU A 119 -32.58 -20.37 33.80
N ILE A 120 -32.82 -20.97 32.62
CA ILE A 120 -34.00 -20.93 31.74
C ILE A 120 -34.59 -19.59 31.23
N LEU A 121 -34.34 -19.37 29.92
CA LEU A 121 -35.23 -18.88 28.85
C LEU A 121 -36.33 -17.85 29.20
N SER A 122 -36.19 -16.60 28.72
CA SER A 122 -37.13 -16.02 27.73
C SER A 122 -36.81 -14.57 27.34
N THR A 123 -37.08 -14.30 26.06
CA THR A 123 -37.38 -12.99 25.45
C THR A 123 -36.21 -12.13 24.98
N TYR A 124 -35.96 -12.26 23.68
CA TYR A 124 -35.40 -11.23 22.82
C TYR A 124 -36.11 -9.89 23.04
N SER A 125 -35.42 -8.93 23.65
CA SER A 125 -35.36 -7.52 23.21
C SER A 125 -34.54 -6.67 24.19
N SER A 126 -33.47 -6.08 23.65
CA SER A 126 -32.88 -4.79 24.08
C SER A 126 -32.17 -4.72 25.43
N SER A 127 -30.83 -4.60 25.41
CA SER A 127 -30.14 -3.33 25.77
C SER A 127 -28.63 -3.51 26.01
N SER A 128 -27.83 -3.11 25.03
CA SER A 128 -26.64 -2.27 25.27
C SER A 128 -26.22 -1.62 23.94
N SER A 129 -27.13 -0.85 23.35
CA SER A 129 -26.79 0.13 22.33
C SER A 129 -27.01 1.50 22.97
N THR A 130 -25.94 2.10 23.50
CA THR A 130 -25.98 3.38 24.23
C THR A 130 -26.14 4.60 23.30
N ARG A 131 -26.78 4.46 22.13
CA ARG A 131 -26.80 5.53 21.11
C ARG A 131 -28.18 5.77 20.53
N GLN A 132 -28.85 6.76 21.10
CA GLN A 132 -30.07 7.37 20.57
C GLN A 132 -30.10 8.89 20.77
N GLU A 133 -28.95 9.59 20.76
CA GLU A 133 -29.01 11.06 20.63
C GLU A 133 -29.22 11.42 19.15
N GLN A 134 -30.37 12.03 18.85
CA GLN A 134 -30.66 12.55 17.51
C GLN A 134 -29.62 13.61 17.14
N TRP A 135 -29.19 13.62 15.87
CA TRP A 135 -28.23 14.62 15.41
C TRP A 135 -28.80 16.03 15.64
N PRO A 136 -28.08 16.93 16.33
CA PRO A 136 -28.62 18.23 16.70
C PRO A 136 -28.70 19.14 15.48
N GLU A 137 -29.71 20.01 15.45
CA GLU A 137 -29.81 21.08 14.45
C GLU A 137 -28.62 22.05 14.56
N PHE A 138 -28.16 22.31 15.79
CA PHE A 138 -26.98 23.09 16.09
C PHE A 138 -26.00 22.26 16.92
N PHE A 139 -24.82 21.99 16.36
CA PHE A 139 -23.79 21.24 17.06
C PHE A 139 -23.09 22.13 18.10
N GLU A 140 -23.27 21.83 19.39
CA GLU A 140 -22.59 22.54 20.46
C GLU A 140 -21.10 22.16 20.53
N ILE A 141 -20.23 23.16 20.44
CA ILE A 141 -18.78 22.93 20.51
C ILE A 141 -18.39 22.70 21.98
N PRO A 142 -17.82 21.52 22.31
CA PRO A 142 -17.41 21.19 23.67
C PRO A 142 -16.33 22.14 24.17
N ASN A 143 -16.15 22.20 25.49
CA ASN A 143 -15.00 22.90 26.06
C ASN A 143 -13.72 22.12 25.77
N PHE A 144 -12.68 22.84 25.38
CA PHE A 144 -11.34 22.30 25.18
C PHE A 144 -10.55 22.31 26.49
N SER A 145 -9.28 21.88 26.44
CA SER A 145 -8.39 22.03 27.59
C SER A 145 -8.22 23.51 27.95
N VAL A 146 -7.90 23.76 29.23
CA VAL A 146 -7.76 25.13 29.78
C VAL A 146 -6.80 25.98 28.95
N ASP A 147 -5.69 25.40 28.48
CA ASP A 147 -4.72 26.11 27.64
C ASP A 147 -5.29 26.47 26.26
N VAL A 148 -6.02 25.55 25.62
CA VAL A 148 -6.62 25.75 24.30
C VAL A 148 -7.71 26.81 24.37
N GLU A 149 -8.58 26.76 25.38
CA GLU A 149 -9.62 27.76 25.61
C GLU A 149 -9.03 29.15 25.85
N PHE A 150 -7.98 29.24 26.69
CA PHE A 150 -7.30 30.51 26.93
C PHE A 150 -6.71 31.10 25.64
N ARG A 151 -6.03 30.27 24.83
CA ARG A 151 -5.45 30.69 23.55
C ARG A 151 -6.50 31.09 22.53
N LEU A 152 -7.61 30.36 22.42
CA LEU A 152 -8.75 30.71 21.56
C LEU A 152 -9.35 32.05 21.99
N ARG A 153 -9.52 32.28 23.29
CA ARG A 153 -10.02 33.54 23.81
C ARG A 153 -9.12 34.72 23.46
N GLN A 154 -7.80 34.59 23.67
CA GLN A 154 -6.84 35.63 23.28
C GLN A 154 -6.85 35.90 21.77
N ALA A 155 -6.89 34.84 20.97
CA ALA A 155 -6.92 34.95 19.52
C ALA A 155 -8.23 35.57 18.99
N ASN A 156 -9.38 35.23 19.58
CA ASN A 156 -10.66 35.86 19.24
C ASN A 156 -10.66 37.35 19.59
N LEU A 157 -10.04 37.77 20.71
CA LEU A 157 -9.89 39.19 21.03
C LEU A 157 -9.02 39.94 20.01
N GLN A 158 -7.94 39.31 19.53
CA GLN A 158 -7.12 39.86 18.45
C GLN A 158 -7.92 39.96 17.14
N PHE A 159 -8.61 38.88 16.77
CA PHE A 159 -9.49 38.86 15.60
C PHE A 159 -10.54 39.98 15.62
N LEU A 160 -11.17 40.24 16.76
CA LEU A 160 -12.14 41.34 16.91
C LEU A 160 -11.50 42.72 16.74
N ARG A 161 -10.22 42.86 17.09
CA ARG A 161 -9.48 44.13 16.99
C ARG A 161 -9.04 44.44 15.56
N ASP A 162 -8.45 43.48 14.86
CA ASP A 162 -7.73 43.72 13.61
C ASP A 162 -7.97 42.65 12.53
N GLN A 163 -8.94 41.76 12.73
CA GLN A 163 -9.24 40.63 11.82
C GLN A 163 -8.06 39.67 11.62
N THR A 164 -7.13 39.61 12.58
CA THR A 164 -6.03 38.64 12.55
C THR A 164 -6.54 37.23 12.86
N TYR A 165 -6.33 36.32 11.90
CA TYR A 165 -6.62 34.89 12.06
C TYR A 165 -5.50 34.20 12.86
N LEU A 166 -5.88 33.21 13.67
CA LEU A 166 -4.94 32.43 14.44
C LEU A 166 -4.20 31.43 13.54
N ASN A 167 -2.88 31.51 13.51
CA ASN A 167 -2.08 30.39 13.01
C ASN A 167 -2.06 29.27 14.04
N VAL A 168 -2.94 28.28 13.87
CA VAL A 168 -3.21 27.23 14.86
C VAL A 168 -2.03 26.26 14.98
N PRO A 169 -1.35 26.20 16.14
CA PRO A 169 -0.25 25.27 16.32
C PRO A 169 -0.71 23.81 16.34
N ARG A 170 0.19 22.89 15.99
CA ARG A 170 -0.13 21.47 15.75
C ARG A 170 -0.75 20.79 16.97
N ASP A 171 -0.23 21.06 18.15
CA ASP A 171 -0.70 20.58 19.45
C ASP A 171 -2.16 21.02 19.71
N MET A 172 -2.42 22.31 19.55
CA MET A 172 -3.74 22.91 19.73
C MET A 172 -4.75 22.34 18.73
N LYS A 173 -4.37 22.25 17.44
CA LYS A 173 -5.20 21.64 16.40
C LYS A 173 -5.54 20.18 16.75
N HIS A 174 -4.57 19.41 17.24
CA HIS A 174 -4.80 18.03 17.65
C HIS A 174 -5.80 17.93 18.81
N GLY A 175 -5.65 18.76 19.84
CA GLY A 175 -6.54 18.81 21.01
C GLY A 175 -7.98 19.17 20.64
N ILE A 176 -8.16 20.20 19.81
CA ILE A 176 -9.48 20.60 19.28
C ILE A 176 -10.13 19.42 18.55
N LEU A 177 -9.40 18.79 17.63
CA LEU A 177 -9.92 17.68 16.83
C LEU A 177 -10.24 16.44 17.68
N GLU A 178 -9.46 16.12 18.72
CA GLU A 178 -9.75 14.98 19.62
C GLU A 178 -11.05 15.22 20.37
N LYS A 179 -11.25 16.41 20.94
CA LYS A 179 -12.49 16.75 21.67
C LYS A 179 -13.71 16.80 20.77
N LEU A 180 -13.57 17.31 19.55
CA LEU A 180 -14.65 17.27 18.56
C LEU A 180 -14.98 15.84 18.14
N ALA A 181 -13.98 14.98 17.91
CA ALA A 181 -14.23 13.58 17.56
C ALA A 181 -14.96 12.83 18.69
N GLU A 182 -14.56 13.06 19.94
CA GLU A 182 -15.25 12.52 21.12
C GLU A 182 -16.73 12.96 21.16
N ALA A 183 -16.99 14.25 20.94
CA ALA A 183 -18.35 14.81 20.93
C ALA A 183 -19.20 14.32 19.75
N ILE A 184 -18.66 14.34 18.53
CA ILE A 184 -19.35 13.82 17.33
C ILE A 184 -19.69 12.35 17.52
N TYR A 185 -18.75 11.58 18.08
CA TYR A 185 -18.95 10.16 18.28
C TYR A 185 -20.19 9.90 19.13
N LYS A 186 -20.58 10.73 20.11
CA LYS A 186 -21.81 10.52 20.91
C LYS A 186 -23.08 10.39 20.07
N PHE A 187 -23.16 11.14 18.97
CA PHE A 187 -24.29 11.12 18.04
C PHE A 187 -24.13 10.08 16.93
N ASP A 188 -22.94 10.04 16.31
CA ASP A 188 -22.71 9.22 15.12
C ASP A 188 -21.23 8.79 15.01
N GLY A 189 -21.00 7.47 14.96
CA GLY A 189 -19.67 6.91 14.69
C GLY A 189 -19.20 7.09 13.24
N TYR A 190 -20.14 7.26 12.30
CA TYR A 190 -19.93 7.34 10.85
C TYR A 190 -20.60 8.59 10.24
N PRO A 191 -20.28 9.81 10.72
CA PRO A 191 -20.92 11.04 10.24
C PRO A 191 -20.64 11.24 8.75
N ASN A 192 -21.68 11.61 8.01
CA ASN A 192 -21.57 11.97 6.60
C ASN A 192 -20.90 13.35 6.41
N ALA A 193 -20.64 13.71 5.15
CA ALA A 193 -19.92 14.95 4.83
C ALA A 193 -20.64 16.23 5.28
N GLU A 194 -21.97 16.22 5.34
CA GLU A 194 -22.80 17.35 5.77
C GLU A 194 -22.72 17.55 7.29
N ARG A 195 -22.82 16.45 8.05
CA ARG A 195 -22.64 16.42 9.51
C ARG A 195 -21.25 16.89 9.92
N ILE A 196 -20.22 16.48 9.19
CA ILE A 196 -18.85 16.96 9.44
C ILE A 196 -18.73 18.45 9.12
N HIS A 197 -19.40 18.92 8.05
CA HIS A 197 -19.38 20.33 7.67
C HIS A 197 -20.10 21.23 8.69
N SER A 198 -21.24 20.80 9.23
CA SER A 198 -21.96 21.57 10.25
C SER A 198 -21.14 21.74 11.54
N VAL A 199 -20.37 20.73 11.93
CA VAL A 199 -19.44 20.84 13.07
C VAL A 199 -18.31 21.83 12.77
N ALA A 200 -17.76 21.80 11.56
CA ALA A 200 -16.71 22.73 11.15
C ALA A 200 -17.22 24.19 11.14
N LEU A 201 -18.46 24.41 10.69
CA LEU A 201 -19.12 25.71 10.76
C LEU A 201 -19.37 26.17 12.19
N ALA A 202 -19.89 25.28 13.05
CA ALA A 202 -20.10 25.59 14.47
C ALA A 202 -18.77 25.97 15.17
N LEU A 203 -17.67 25.30 14.82
CA LEU A 203 -16.34 25.59 15.37
C LEU A 203 -15.87 27.01 15.06
N ILE A 204 -15.95 27.41 13.78
CA ILE A 204 -15.53 28.76 13.36
C ILE A 204 -16.54 29.85 13.76
N SER A 205 -17.80 29.49 13.98
CA SER A 205 -18.82 30.40 14.51
C SER A 205 -18.53 30.73 15.98
N LYS A 206 -18.22 29.72 16.81
CA LYS A 206 -17.81 29.94 18.21
C LYS A 206 -16.44 30.60 18.31
N ASN A 207 -15.54 30.29 17.39
CA ASN A 207 -14.16 30.81 17.38
C ASN A 207 -13.79 31.43 16.03
N PRO A 208 -14.21 32.69 15.76
CA PRO A 208 -13.95 33.37 14.50
C PRO A 208 -12.47 33.43 14.10
N CYS A 209 -11.55 33.46 15.07
CA CYS A 209 -10.11 33.43 14.82
C CYS A 209 -9.62 32.16 14.07
N LEU A 210 -10.41 31.08 14.05
CA LEU A 210 -10.06 29.81 13.38
C LEU A 210 -10.47 29.75 11.92
N ARG A 211 -11.14 30.78 11.39
CA ARG A 211 -11.58 30.83 9.99
C ARG A 211 -10.38 30.83 9.05
N GLU A 212 -10.43 30.02 8.00
CA GLU A 212 -9.35 29.88 7.02
C GLU A 212 -9.51 30.89 5.87
N PRO A 213 -8.56 31.83 5.68
CA PRO A 213 -8.62 32.80 4.61
C PRO A 213 -8.47 32.10 3.24
N GLY A 214 -9.29 32.49 2.27
CA GLY A 214 -9.28 31.93 0.91
C GLY A 214 -10.16 30.70 0.69
N SER A 215 -10.81 30.16 1.74
CA SER A 215 -11.87 29.17 1.58
C SER A 215 -13.24 29.85 1.42
N PRO A 216 -14.09 29.47 0.43
CA PRO A 216 -15.42 30.07 0.24
C PRO A 216 -16.30 30.01 1.49
N ASP A 217 -16.16 28.95 2.28
CA ASP A 217 -16.89 28.70 3.52
C ASP A 217 -16.05 28.91 4.80
N GLY A 218 -14.78 29.29 4.66
CA GLY A 218 -13.87 29.54 5.79
C GLY A 218 -13.52 28.32 6.67
N CYS A 219 -13.98 27.10 6.33
CA CYS A 219 -13.82 25.91 7.20
C CYS A 219 -13.44 24.62 6.48
N SER A 220 -13.12 24.67 5.18
CA SER A 220 -12.82 23.46 4.38
C SER A 220 -11.67 22.61 4.94
N GLY A 221 -10.60 23.22 5.44
CA GLY A 221 -9.49 22.51 6.08
C GLY A 221 -9.85 21.88 7.41
N TRP A 222 -10.77 22.48 8.18
CA TRP A 222 -11.36 21.87 9.38
C TRP A 222 -12.25 20.68 9.04
N LYS A 223 -13.11 20.79 8.03
CA LYS A 223 -13.94 19.68 7.52
C LYS A 223 -13.07 18.49 7.11
N ASN A 224 -12.01 18.73 6.35
CA ASN A 224 -11.05 17.70 5.95
C ASN A 224 -10.35 17.07 7.16
N SER A 225 -9.85 17.91 8.08
CA SER A 225 -9.17 17.44 9.30
C SER A 225 -10.09 16.57 10.17
N LEU A 226 -11.36 16.96 10.33
CA LEU A 226 -12.37 16.20 11.07
C LEU A 226 -12.71 14.87 10.40
N THR A 227 -12.77 14.84 9.06
CA THR A 227 -12.99 13.61 8.29
C THR A 227 -11.92 12.57 8.58
N TYR A 228 -10.64 12.97 8.49
CA TYR A 228 -9.52 12.10 8.85
C TYR A 228 -9.52 11.72 10.33
N LYS A 229 -9.81 12.70 11.22
CA LYS A 229 -9.86 12.46 12.66
C LYS A 229 -10.91 11.42 13.04
N MET A 230 -12.11 11.48 12.48
CA MET A 230 -13.16 10.50 12.74
C MET A 230 -12.76 9.09 12.28
N GLY A 231 -12.05 8.97 11.14
CA GLY A 231 -11.47 7.69 10.71
C GLY A 231 -10.45 7.12 11.70
N ASN A 232 -9.55 7.97 12.20
CA ASN A 232 -8.56 7.59 13.20
C ASN A 232 -9.20 7.25 14.55
N TYR A 233 -10.20 8.03 14.97
CA TYR A 233 -10.93 7.83 16.21
C TYR A 233 -11.67 6.48 16.24
N ARG A 234 -12.38 6.12 15.15
CA ARG A 234 -12.95 4.78 14.97
C ARG A 234 -11.89 3.68 15.05
N THR A 235 -10.72 3.90 14.44
CA THR A 235 -9.63 2.93 14.49
C THR A 235 -9.07 2.75 15.90
N LYS A 236 -8.97 3.85 16.68
CA LYS A 236 -8.56 3.83 18.09
C LYS A 236 -9.56 3.05 18.94
N LEU A 237 -10.85 3.33 18.82
CA LEU A 237 -11.90 2.61 19.55
C LEU A 237 -11.98 1.12 19.19
N ARG A 238 -11.76 0.79 17.91
CA ARG A 238 -11.70 -0.61 17.47
C ARG A 238 -10.54 -1.37 18.10
N LYS A 239 -9.36 -0.77 18.19
CA LYS A 239 -8.20 -1.38 18.88
C LYS A 239 -8.47 -1.61 20.36
N ALA A 240 -9.35 -0.82 20.96
CA ALA A 240 -9.78 -0.97 22.35
C ALA A 240 -10.93 -1.98 22.53
N GLY A 241 -11.36 -2.69 21.48
CA GLY A 241 -12.40 -3.72 21.55
C GLY A 241 -13.84 -3.20 21.43
N CYS A 242 -14.07 -1.97 20.96
CA CYS A 242 -15.41 -1.42 20.81
C CYS A 242 -16.18 -2.09 19.64
N ALA A 243 -17.16 -2.95 19.96
CA ALA A 243 -17.94 -3.73 19.01
C ALA A 243 -18.72 -2.88 17.99
N GLU A 244 -19.19 -1.69 18.39
CA GLU A 244 -19.98 -0.79 17.55
C GLU A 244 -19.24 -0.33 16.28
N VAL A 245 -17.93 -0.08 16.37
CA VAL A 245 -17.07 0.32 15.24
C VAL A 245 -16.34 -0.86 14.59
N ALA A 246 -16.62 -2.08 15.05
CA ALA A 246 -16.14 -3.32 14.47
C ALA A 246 -17.03 -3.82 13.33
N ILE A 247 -18.34 -3.51 13.37
CA ILE A 247 -19.37 -4.03 12.45
C ILE A 247 -19.27 -3.41 11.05
N ASN A 248 -19.00 -2.12 10.95
CA ASN A 248 -18.93 -1.39 9.67
C ASN A 248 -17.51 -1.46 9.08
N ARG A 249 -17.09 -2.67 8.71
CA ARG A 249 -15.94 -2.93 7.85
C ARG A 249 -16.35 -2.58 6.41
N GLY A 250 -16.48 -1.29 6.10
CA GLY A 250 -16.73 -0.81 4.73
C GLY A 250 -15.58 -1.23 3.82
N GLU A 251 -15.83 -2.27 3.03
CA GLU A 251 -14.91 -2.97 2.15
C GLU A 251 -14.42 -2.08 1.01
N LYS A 252 -13.10 -1.88 0.91
CA LYS A 252 -12.45 -1.58 -0.36
C LYS A 252 -11.88 -2.86 -0.95
N GLY A 253 -12.78 -3.81 -1.23
CA GLY A 253 -12.54 -5.06 -1.94
C GLY A 253 -13.67 -5.32 -2.93
N THR A 254 -13.41 -6.10 -3.97
CA THR A 254 -14.44 -6.53 -4.92
C THR A 254 -15.58 -7.29 -4.20
N PRO A 255 -16.81 -7.30 -4.75
CA PRO A 255 -17.99 -7.88 -4.08
C PRO A 255 -17.83 -9.33 -3.61
N GLU A 256 -16.93 -10.08 -4.24
CA GLU A 256 -16.61 -11.47 -3.91
C GLU A 256 -15.70 -11.64 -2.68
N MET A 257 -14.94 -10.59 -2.32
CA MET A 257 -13.98 -10.61 -1.20
C MET A 257 -14.60 -10.16 0.13
N ALA A 258 -15.62 -9.30 0.04
CA ALA A 258 -16.46 -8.85 1.14
C ALA A 258 -17.07 -10.01 1.95
N SER A 259 -17.64 -10.97 1.23
CA SER A 259 -18.31 -12.15 1.80
C SER A 259 -17.38 -13.12 2.54
N LYS A 260 -16.05 -12.99 2.38
CA LYS A 260 -15.05 -13.90 2.96
C LYS A 260 -14.29 -13.31 4.16
N GLY A 261 -14.56 -12.08 4.58
CA GLY A 261 -13.98 -11.48 5.80
C GLY A 261 -12.47 -11.19 5.77
N LEU A 262 -11.79 -11.43 4.64
CA LEU A 262 -10.35 -11.30 4.51
C LEU A 262 -9.92 -9.82 4.57
N LYS A 263 -8.97 -9.51 5.45
CA LYS A 263 -8.38 -8.16 5.58
C LYS A 263 -7.22 -8.01 4.60
N ARG A 264 -7.11 -6.84 3.98
CA ARG A 264 -5.91 -6.50 3.19
C ARG A 264 -4.67 -6.42 4.11
N PRO A 265 -3.53 -7.02 3.72
CA PRO A 265 -2.26 -6.77 4.39
C PRO A 265 -1.97 -5.27 4.40
N LYS A 266 -1.29 -4.77 5.44
CA LYS A 266 -0.78 -3.39 5.38
C LYS A 266 0.35 -3.34 4.34
N ARG A 267 0.50 -2.18 3.66
CA ARG A 267 1.65 -1.96 2.77
C ARG A 267 2.94 -2.31 3.52
N PHE A 268 3.80 -3.13 2.91
CA PHE A 268 5.09 -3.63 3.43
C PHE A 268 5.03 -4.77 4.47
N GLU A 269 3.86 -5.39 4.70
CA GLU A 269 3.76 -6.58 5.56
C GLU A 269 4.09 -7.85 4.76
N VAL A 270 5.37 -8.21 4.70
CA VAL A 270 5.86 -9.41 3.97
C VAL A 270 5.29 -10.71 4.60
N ASN A 271 5.07 -10.69 5.91
CA ASN A 271 4.67 -11.83 6.73
C ASN A 271 3.29 -11.64 7.36
N TYR A 272 2.29 -11.27 6.55
CA TYR A 272 0.90 -11.18 7.02
C TYR A 272 0.42 -12.54 7.56
N LEU A 273 -0.07 -12.52 8.81
CA LEU A 273 -0.69 -13.65 9.50
C LEU A 273 -2.17 -13.33 9.74
N PRO A 274 -3.11 -14.09 9.14
CA PRO A 274 -4.54 -13.92 9.39
C PRO A 274 -4.89 -14.38 10.82
N ASP A 275 -5.80 -13.65 11.47
CA ASP A 275 -6.42 -14.11 12.72
C ASP A 275 -7.26 -15.38 12.46
N LEU A 276 -7.33 -16.26 13.46
CA LEU A 276 -8.27 -17.40 13.42
C LEU A 276 -9.71 -16.87 13.51
N PRO A 277 -10.66 -17.37 12.70
CA PRO A 277 -12.07 -16.99 12.81
C PRO A 277 -12.63 -17.31 14.20
N ASP A 278 -13.51 -16.46 14.72
CA ASP A 278 -14.14 -16.63 16.04
C ASP A 278 -14.78 -18.03 16.17
N GLY A 279 -14.36 -18.79 17.19
CA GLY A 279 -14.85 -20.16 17.45
C GLY A 279 -14.13 -21.30 16.71
N GLN A 280 -13.07 -21.01 15.95
CA GLN A 280 -12.18 -22.05 15.39
C GLN A 280 -10.89 -22.17 16.20
N ASN A 281 -10.58 -23.39 16.66
CA ASN A 281 -9.29 -23.75 17.21
C ASN A 281 -8.40 -24.42 16.13
N GLU A 282 -7.08 -24.40 16.33
CA GLU A 282 -6.11 -24.98 15.39
C GLU A 282 -6.40 -26.46 15.10
N ASP A 283 -6.82 -27.22 16.12
CA ASP A 283 -7.15 -28.64 15.99
C ASP A 283 -8.25 -28.90 14.96
N ARG A 284 -9.29 -28.05 14.93
CA ARG A 284 -10.37 -28.17 13.96
C ARG A 284 -9.89 -27.85 12.55
N LEU A 285 -9.03 -26.83 12.39
CA LEU A 285 -8.45 -26.52 11.09
C LEU A 285 -7.51 -27.62 10.58
N GLU A 286 -6.82 -28.33 11.48
CA GLU A 286 -6.00 -29.48 11.11
C GLU A 286 -6.86 -30.67 10.66
N VAL A 287 -8.08 -30.85 11.22
CA VAL A 287 -9.07 -31.80 10.69
C VAL A 287 -9.50 -31.40 9.28
N GLU A 288 -9.79 -30.12 9.05
CA GLU A 288 -10.18 -29.62 7.73
C GLU A 288 -9.06 -29.78 6.68
N ARG A 289 -7.80 -29.59 7.08
CA ARG A 289 -6.63 -29.87 6.25
C ARG A 289 -6.55 -31.35 5.87
N LYS A 290 -6.78 -32.27 6.81
CA LYS A 290 -6.79 -33.71 6.51
C LYS A 290 -7.84 -34.07 5.47
N LEU A 291 -9.05 -33.49 5.57
CA LEU A 291 -10.11 -33.67 4.56
C LEU A 291 -9.69 -33.16 3.18
N LEU A 292 -9.01 -32.01 3.12
CA LEU A 292 -8.44 -31.49 1.87
C LEU A 292 -7.45 -32.47 1.24
N VAL A 293 -6.54 -33.06 2.04
CA VAL A 293 -5.57 -34.05 1.54
C VAL A 293 -6.27 -35.30 1.00
N GLU A 294 -7.28 -35.80 1.71
CA GLU A 294 -8.05 -36.96 1.24
C GLU A 294 -8.82 -36.66 -0.06
N GLU A 295 -9.38 -35.45 -0.21
CA GLU A 295 -10.01 -35.03 -1.46
C GLU A 295 -9.02 -35.05 -2.64
N MET A 296 -7.80 -34.56 -2.42
CA MET A 296 -6.75 -34.49 -3.44
C MET A 296 -6.25 -35.87 -3.89
N LYS A 297 -6.49 -36.94 -3.12
CA LYS A 297 -6.16 -38.33 -3.49
C LYS A 297 -7.21 -39.00 -4.37
N LYS A 298 -8.40 -38.41 -4.49
CA LYS A 298 -9.48 -39.00 -5.29
C LYS A 298 -9.12 -38.99 -6.77
N ARG A 299 -9.65 -39.97 -7.52
CA ARG A 299 -9.47 -40.04 -8.98
C ARG A 299 -9.95 -38.76 -9.69
N ASN A 300 -11.06 -38.19 -9.21
CA ASN A 300 -11.64 -36.94 -9.69
C ASN A 300 -11.90 -36.00 -8.49
N PRO A 301 -10.94 -35.16 -8.09
CA PRO A 301 -11.10 -34.24 -6.96
C PRO A 301 -12.11 -33.13 -7.27
N SER A 302 -12.95 -32.78 -6.30
CA SER A 302 -13.90 -31.68 -6.42
C SER A 302 -13.22 -30.32 -6.25
N GLY A 303 -13.12 -29.55 -7.34
CA GLY A 303 -12.51 -28.22 -7.31
C GLY A 303 -13.20 -27.24 -6.37
N THR A 304 -14.53 -27.31 -6.24
CA THR A 304 -15.30 -26.45 -5.32
C THR A 304 -15.06 -26.80 -3.86
N PHE A 305 -14.97 -28.10 -3.55
CA PHE A 305 -14.62 -28.56 -2.21
C PHE A 305 -13.20 -28.13 -1.84
N ILE A 306 -12.23 -28.35 -2.75
CA ILE A 306 -10.84 -27.93 -2.56
C ILE A 306 -10.76 -26.43 -2.30
N ALA A 307 -11.42 -25.61 -3.12
CA ALA A 307 -11.43 -24.15 -2.94
C ALA A 307 -12.00 -23.75 -1.59
N SER A 308 -13.13 -24.34 -1.18
CA SER A 308 -13.75 -24.07 0.12
C SER A 308 -12.84 -24.45 1.29
N LYS A 309 -12.21 -25.62 1.25
CA LYS A 309 -11.27 -26.05 2.31
C LYS A 309 -9.99 -25.22 2.32
N MET A 310 -9.48 -24.84 1.15
CA MET A 310 -8.32 -23.95 1.03
C MET A 310 -8.61 -22.55 1.62
N ASP A 311 -9.83 -22.03 1.46
CA ASP A 311 -10.28 -20.78 2.08
C ASP A 311 -10.36 -20.89 3.60
N GLN A 312 -11.01 -21.94 4.12
CA GLN A 312 -11.17 -22.16 5.57
C GLN A 312 -9.83 -22.34 6.28
N THR A 313 -8.90 -23.03 5.65
CA THR A 313 -7.60 -23.40 6.25
C THR A 313 -6.49 -22.38 6.01
N PHE A 314 -6.80 -21.25 5.37
CA PHE A 314 -5.82 -20.21 5.06
C PHE A 314 -5.03 -19.70 6.29
N PRO A 315 -5.65 -19.41 7.46
CA PRO A 315 -4.90 -18.96 8.62
C PRO A 315 -3.86 -19.99 9.11
N LEU A 316 -4.26 -21.27 9.20
CA LEU A 316 -3.39 -22.37 9.62
C LEU A 316 -2.21 -22.53 8.65
N ARG A 317 -2.50 -22.58 7.35
CA ARG A 317 -1.48 -22.74 6.31
C ARG A 317 -0.51 -21.57 6.28
N ARG A 318 -1.01 -20.33 6.38
CA ARG A 318 -0.18 -19.13 6.35
C ARG A 318 0.74 -19.06 7.55
N ARG A 319 0.24 -19.43 8.73
CA ARG A 319 1.05 -19.57 9.96
C ARG A 319 2.16 -20.62 9.78
N GLU A 320 1.81 -21.80 9.28
CA GLU A 320 2.79 -22.87 9.02
C GLU A 320 3.90 -22.41 8.06
N ILE A 321 3.55 -21.74 6.96
CA ILE A 321 4.53 -21.27 5.96
C ILE A 321 5.44 -20.17 6.51
N VAL A 322 4.88 -19.22 7.26
CA VAL A 322 5.60 -18.03 7.74
C VAL A 322 6.41 -18.30 9.00
N GLU A 323 5.88 -19.10 9.93
CA GLU A 323 6.53 -19.33 11.22
C GLU A 323 7.41 -20.58 11.24
N ALA A 324 6.98 -21.67 10.60
CA ALA A 324 7.70 -22.94 10.64
C ALA A 324 8.63 -23.15 9.44
N GLU A 325 8.49 -22.34 8.38
CA GLU A 325 9.30 -22.37 7.15
C GLU A 325 9.65 -23.80 6.68
N PRO A 326 8.65 -24.70 6.52
CA PRO A 326 8.92 -26.11 6.28
C PRO A 326 9.55 -26.32 4.89
N PRO A 327 10.36 -27.38 4.70
CA PRO A 327 10.85 -27.75 3.38
C PRO A 327 9.71 -27.93 2.37
N VAL A 328 9.94 -27.55 1.11
CA VAL A 328 8.93 -27.66 0.03
C VAL A 328 8.35 -29.06 -0.09
N LYS A 329 9.15 -30.10 0.17
CA LYS A 329 8.68 -31.49 0.22
C LYS A 329 7.57 -31.69 1.27
N THR A 330 7.80 -31.25 2.50
CA THR A 330 6.83 -31.30 3.60
C THR A 330 5.60 -30.47 3.28
N LEU A 331 5.79 -29.27 2.70
CA LEU A 331 4.67 -28.40 2.30
C LEU A 331 3.79 -29.07 1.24
N LYS A 332 4.39 -29.74 0.25
CA LYS A 332 3.67 -30.47 -0.79
C LYS A 332 2.88 -31.65 -0.25
N GLU A 333 3.41 -32.35 0.76
CA GLU A 333 2.72 -33.45 1.43
C GLU A 333 1.55 -32.95 2.28
N ARG A 334 1.72 -31.83 3.00
CA ARG A 334 0.71 -31.27 3.91
C ARG A 334 -0.38 -30.48 3.19
N TRP A 335 -0.02 -29.77 2.10
CA TRP A 335 -0.87 -28.87 1.33
C TRP A 335 -0.76 -29.13 -0.18
N PRO A 336 -1.09 -30.35 -0.66
CA PRO A 336 -0.93 -30.73 -2.07
C PRO A 336 -1.69 -29.82 -3.03
N ALA A 337 -2.82 -29.26 -2.59
CA ALA A 337 -3.63 -28.34 -3.38
C ALA A 337 -2.87 -27.04 -3.74
N LEU A 338 -1.91 -26.56 -2.94
CA LEU A 338 -1.08 -25.40 -3.29
C LEU A 338 -0.28 -25.57 -4.58
N PHE A 339 -0.04 -26.81 -5.00
CA PHE A 339 0.74 -27.14 -6.19
C PHE A 339 -0.16 -27.37 -7.41
N THR A 340 -1.39 -26.85 -7.38
CA THR A 340 -2.30 -26.80 -8.52
C THR A 340 -2.44 -25.37 -8.99
N GLU A 341 -2.41 -25.15 -10.31
CA GLU A 341 -2.49 -23.84 -10.95
C GLU A 341 -3.63 -22.97 -10.36
N ARG A 342 -4.85 -23.53 -10.31
CA ARG A 342 -6.03 -22.83 -9.77
C ARG A 342 -5.84 -22.34 -8.33
N GLN A 343 -5.22 -23.14 -7.48
CA GLN A 343 -5.01 -22.75 -6.08
C GLN A 343 -3.78 -21.86 -5.90
N VAL A 344 -2.80 -21.89 -6.80
CA VAL A 344 -1.71 -20.88 -6.80
C VAL A 344 -2.30 -19.50 -7.01
N PHE A 345 -3.17 -19.32 -8.02
CA PHE A 345 -3.86 -18.05 -8.24
C PHE A 345 -4.74 -17.64 -7.06
N ALA A 346 -5.51 -18.59 -6.51
CA ALA A 346 -6.37 -18.33 -5.36
C ALA A 346 -5.55 -17.94 -4.11
N GLU A 347 -4.43 -18.62 -3.84
CA GLU A 347 -3.56 -18.33 -2.70
C GLU A 347 -2.87 -16.98 -2.84
N PHE A 348 -2.36 -16.66 -4.04
CA PHE A 348 -1.82 -15.35 -4.33
C PHE A 348 -2.86 -14.25 -4.07
N ASN A 349 -4.11 -14.48 -4.50
CA ASN A 349 -5.19 -13.54 -4.25
C ASN A 349 -5.48 -13.39 -2.74
N ARG A 350 -5.48 -14.48 -1.95
CA ARG A 350 -5.64 -14.41 -0.48
C ARG A 350 -4.54 -13.58 0.19
N ILE A 351 -3.31 -13.65 -0.32
CA ILE A 351 -2.15 -12.94 0.23
C ILE A 351 -2.10 -11.49 -0.24
N ALA A 352 -2.14 -11.25 -1.55
CA ALA A 352 -1.89 -9.94 -2.16
C ALA A 352 -3.16 -9.13 -2.41
N THR A 353 -4.35 -9.75 -2.33
CA THR A 353 -5.66 -9.14 -2.64
C THR A 353 -5.76 -8.59 -4.05
N THR A 354 -5.11 -9.29 -4.98
CA THR A 354 -4.99 -8.98 -6.40
C THR A 354 -5.34 -10.22 -7.20
N ASN A 355 -6.13 -10.06 -8.26
CA ASN A 355 -6.46 -11.15 -9.16
C ASN A 355 -5.36 -11.25 -10.23
N LEU A 356 -4.31 -12.00 -9.90
CA LEU A 356 -3.13 -12.12 -10.76
C LEU A 356 -3.47 -12.61 -12.17
N GLU A 357 -4.41 -13.53 -12.31
CA GLU A 357 -4.82 -14.08 -13.60
C GLU A 357 -5.41 -12.98 -14.48
N ASN A 358 -6.41 -12.26 -13.98
CA ASN A 358 -7.04 -11.17 -14.71
C ASN A 358 -6.07 -10.00 -14.98
N ASP A 359 -5.25 -9.65 -13.98
CA ASP A 359 -4.29 -8.55 -14.10
C ASP A 359 -3.22 -8.88 -15.15
N PHE A 360 -2.73 -10.12 -15.16
CA PHE A 360 -1.74 -10.60 -16.11
C PHE A 360 -2.31 -10.65 -17.54
N PHE A 361 -3.43 -11.34 -17.75
CA PHE A 361 -4.03 -11.45 -19.08
C PHE A 361 -4.54 -10.09 -19.59
N GLY A 362 -5.10 -9.26 -18.71
CA GLY A 362 -5.49 -7.89 -19.06
C GLY A 362 -4.29 -7.02 -19.46
N ALA A 363 -3.13 -7.18 -18.80
CA ALA A 363 -1.90 -6.50 -19.21
C ALA A 363 -1.40 -7.02 -20.56
N VAL A 364 -1.38 -8.34 -20.77
CA VAL A 364 -1.02 -8.95 -22.05
C VAL A 364 -1.90 -8.39 -23.16
N ASP A 365 -3.22 -8.41 -23.00
CA ASP A 365 -4.16 -7.89 -24.00
C ASP A 365 -3.94 -6.40 -24.28
N ARG A 366 -3.70 -5.61 -23.24
CA ARG A 366 -3.48 -4.17 -23.34
C ARG A 366 -2.20 -3.83 -24.11
N TYR A 367 -1.10 -4.54 -23.84
CA TYR A 367 0.22 -4.19 -24.39
C TYR A 367 0.57 -4.93 -25.68
N THR A 368 -0.09 -6.07 -25.96
CA THR A 368 0.17 -6.87 -27.18
C THR A 368 0.08 -6.06 -28.47
N PRO A 369 -0.93 -5.19 -28.72
CA PRO A 369 -0.99 -4.40 -29.94
C PRO A 369 0.25 -3.51 -30.14
N HIS A 370 0.75 -2.91 -29.06
CA HIS A 370 1.94 -2.07 -29.11
C HIS A 370 3.21 -2.89 -29.39
N PHE A 371 3.36 -4.05 -28.75
CA PHE A 371 4.45 -4.98 -29.05
C PHE A 371 4.45 -5.41 -30.52
N VAL A 372 3.28 -5.70 -31.11
CA VAL A 372 3.16 -6.03 -32.53
C VAL A 372 3.64 -4.88 -33.42
N THR A 373 3.32 -3.62 -33.08
CA THR A 373 3.83 -2.45 -33.82
C THR A 373 5.36 -2.36 -33.75
N ILE A 374 5.94 -2.59 -32.58
CA ILE A 374 7.41 -2.59 -32.40
C ILE A 374 8.03 -3.74 -33.20
N PHE A 375 7.44 -4.93 -33.16
CA PHE A 375 7.95 -6.10 -33.88
C PHE A 375 7.95 -5.86 -35.40
N LYS A 376 6.91 -5.23 -35.93
CA LYS A 376 6.82 -4.85 -37.35
C LYS A 376 7.83 -3.76 -37.76
N SER A 377 8.34 -2.96 -36.83
CA SER A 377 9.29 -1.88 -37.14
C SER A 377 10.76 -2.31 -37.08
N LYS A 378 11.07 -3.44 -36.41
CA LYS A 378 12.43 -4.00 -36.33
C LYS A 378 12.86 -4.61 -37.68
N LYS A 379 14.14 -4.46 -38.01
CA LYS A 379 14.77 -4.94 -39.25
C LYS A 379 15.95 -5.87 -38.97
N GLY A 380 16.50 -6.47 -40.02
CA GLY A 380 17.62 -7.42 -39.94
C GLY A 380 17.19 -8.78 -39.39
N SER A 381 18.15 -9.62 -39.01
CA SER A 381 17.89 -11.01 -38.59
C SER A 381 16.91 -11.12 -37.41
N VAL A 382 16.89 -10.15 -36.49
CA VAL A 382 15.92 -10.10 -35.38
C VAL A 382 14.52 -9.75 -35.90
N GLY A 383 14.43 -8.79 -36.84
CA GLY A 383 13.16 -8.41 -37.47
C GLY A 383 12.54 -9.56 -38.27
N GLU A 384 13.35 -10.36 -38.97
CA GLU A 384 12.88 -11.54 -39.71
C GLU A 384 12.23 -12.57 -38.78
N LYS A 385 12.89 -12.93 -37.67
CA LYS A 385 12.33 -13.84 -36.66
C LYS A 385 11.03 -13.31 -36.04
N LEU A 386 10.98 -12.00 -35.74
CA LEU A 386 9.79 -11.36 -35.19
C LEU A 386 8.64 -11.31 -36.21
N ALA A 387 8.95 -11.11 -37.49
CA ALA A 387 7.97 -11.11 -38.57
C ALA A 387 7.31 -12.48 -38.74
N GLU A 388 8.08 -13.58 -38.64
CA GLU A 388 7.53 -14.95 -38.63
C GLU A 388 6.54 -15.17 -37.49
N ILE A 389 6.86 -14.69 -36.28
CA ILE A 389 5.97 -14.79 -35.11
C ILE A 389 4.69 -13.97 -35.33
N VAL A 390 4.80 -12.74 -35.84
CA VAL A 390 3.65 -11.88 -36.15
C VAL A 390 2.76 -12.52 -37.22
N GLN A 391 3.35 -13.13 -38.25
CA GLN A 391 2.60 -13.83 -39.30
C GLN A 391 1.82 -15.03 -38.74
N GLN A 392 2.41 -15.79 -37.80
CA GLN A 392 1.70 -16.86 -37.11
C GLN A 392 0.50 -16.36 -36.30
N ILE A 393 0.63 -15.20 -35.65
CA ILE A 393 -0.47 -14.56 -34.90
C ILE A 393 -1.60 -14.15 -35.86
N ASP A 394 -1.27 -13.51 -36.98
CA ASP A 394 -2.26 -13.06 -37.97
C ASP A 394 -2.97 -14.24 -38.66
N SER A 395 -2.26 -15.35 -38.90
CA SER A 395 -2.81 -16.57 -39.52
C SER A 395 -3.73 -17.41 -38.63
N ARG A 396 -3.75 -17.17 -37.31
CA ARG A 396 -4.56 -17.93 -36.33
C ARG A 396 -5.93 -17.32 -36.03
N LYS A 397 -6.33 -16.22 -36.69
CA LYS A 397 -7.71 -15.72 -36.57
C LYS A 397 -8.67 -16.74 -37.18
N PRO A 398 -9.64 -17.30 -36.42
CA PRO A 398 -10.64 -18.17 -37.01
C PRO A 398 -11.49 -17.36 -38.00
N ASP A 399 -11.70 -17.95 -39.17
CA ASP A 399 -12.62 -17.48 -40.19
C ASP A 399 -14.04 -17.43 -39.60
N VAL A 400 -14.44 -16.27 -39.05
CA VAL A 400 -15.83 -16.00 -38.69
C VAL A 400 -16.58 -15.62 -39.97
N THR A 401 -16.67 -16.59 -40.87
CA THR A 401 -17.59 -16.59 -41.99
C THR A 401 -18.17 -17.98 -42.19
N ALA A 402 -18.92 -18.47 -41.19
CA ALA A 402 -19.92 -19.51 -41.40
C ALA A 402 -21.31 -18.91 -41.17
N LYS A 403 -22.09 -18.94 -42.25
CA LYS A 403 -23.42 -18.35 -42.45
C LYS A 403 -24.48 -18.93 -41.50
N THR A 404 -25.44 -18.04 -41.19
CA THR A 404 -26.88 -18.22 -40.89
C THR A 404 -27.33 -19.31 -39.92
#